data_AF-A0AAJ0CHU8-F1
#
_entry.id   AF-A0AAJ0CHU8-F1
#
_cell.length_a   1.000
_cell.length_b   1.000
_cell.length_c   1.000
_cell.angle_alpha   90.00
_cell.angle_beta   90.00
_cell.angle_gamma   90.00
#
_symmetry.space_group_name_H-M   'P 1'
#
loop_
_entity.id
_entity.type
_entity.pdbx_description
1 polymer ?
#
loop_
_entity_poly.entity_id
_entity_poly.type
_entity_poly.pdbx_seq_one_letter_code
_entity_poly.pdbx_strand_id
1 'polypeptide(L)'
;MQGSGDQTSKASLPILVRRPVGLPKTSILKDRIEPFYTSGQYDKVNLLDKMYKKRPSFKDATSHDFKETSTGATFGPSWSTHWFRIHLTVPEDILHEELLVLEWDADNEGLIWTEDGIPLQGLTGGGERIEWRLPESFRDASDHVIYIEMACSQIFGNAAPGKSNIAPPDENRVYTLNTANITAIDNQARMLYFDISELGGAARELPEDSAE
;
A
#
# COMPACT_ATOMS: atom_id res chain seq x y z
N MET A 1 50.72 -19.26 -52.52
CA MET A 1 51.34 -18.02 -52.00
C MET A 1 50.22 -17.00 -51.84
N GLN A 2 49.70 -16.84 -50.62
CA GLN A 2 49.94 -15.68 -49.72
C GLN A 2 49.40 -14.36 -50.31
N GLY A 3 48.49 -13.62 -49.69
CA GLY A 3 47.98 -13.74 -48.34
C GLY A 3 46.76 -12.84 -48.08
N SER A 4 46.11 -13.16 -46.97
CA SER A 4 45.08 -12.44 -46.26
C SER A 4 45.42 -10.96 -46.05
N GLY A 5 44.53 -10.06 -46.46
CA GLY A 5 44.57 -8.63 -46.15
C GLY A 5 43.34 -8.24 -45.33
N ASP A 6 43.57 -8.12 -44.04
CA ASP A 6 42.68 -7.80 -42.92
C ASP A 6 41.67 -6.65 -43.18
N GLN A 7 40.37 -6.92 -42.99
CA GLN A 7 39.34 -5.87 -42.90
C GLN A 7 39.40 -5.23 -41.51
N THR A 8 40.30 -4.27 -41.32
CA THR A 8 40.28 -3.42 -40.14
C THR A 8 39.25 -2.31 -40.34
N SER A 9 38.19 -2.34 -39.53
CA SER A 9 37.22 -1.26 -39.43
C SER A 9 37.94 0.05 -39.08
N LYS A 10 37.81 1.07 -39.94
CA LYS A 10 38.33 2.41 -39.67
C LYS A 10 37.64 2.98 -38.43
N ALA A 11 38.29 2.90 -37.27
CA ALA A 11 37.87 3.62 -36.08
C ALA A 11 37.89 5.13 -36.38
N SER A 12 36.72 5.77 -36.27
CA SER A 12 36.53 7.19 -36.51
C SER A 12 37.01 8.01 -35.30
N LEU A 13 38.32 8.22 -35.18
CA LEU A 13 38.85 9.15 -34.19
C LEU A 13 38.69 10.59 -34.69
N PRO A 14 38.14 11.50 -33.87
CA PRO A 14 37.94 12.89 -34.27
C PRO A 14 39.29 13.60 -34.45
N ILE A 15 39.42 14.35 -35.55
CA ILE A 15 40.65 15.05 -35.97
C ILE A 15 41.01 16.19 -34.98
N LEU A 16 40.03 16.73 -34.25
CA LEU A 16 40.22 17.82 -33.30
C LEU A 16 39.54 17.50 -31.96
N VAL A 17 40.34 17.49 -30.89
CA VAL A 17 39.86 17.35 -29.51
C VAL A 17 39.30 18.70 -29.06
N ARG A 18 37.98 18.81 -28.93
CA ARG A 18 37.32 20.08 -28.56
C ARG A 18 37.68 20.58 -27.16
N ARG A 19 38.06 19.68 -26.24
CA ARG A 19 38.34 19.97 -24.82
C ARG A 19 39.31 18.92 -24.25
N PRO A 20 40.26 19.30 -23.37
CA PRO A 20 41.12 18.32 -22.70
C PRO A 20 40.28 17.42 -21.78
N VAL A 21 40.63 16.12 -21.73
CA VAL A 21 40.06 15.14 -20.81
C VAL A 21 41.12 14.82 -19.76
N GLY A 22 40.85 15.12 -18.50
CA GLY A 22 41.77 14.83 -17.40
C GLY A 22 41.77 13.34 -17.03
N LEU A 23 42.91 12.82 -16.58
CA LEU A 23 42.98 11.48 -15.99
C LEU A 23 42.28 11.50 -14.62
N PRO A 24 41.25 10.67 -14.39
CA PRO A 24 40.55 10.64 -13.11
C PRO A 24 41.48 10.17 -11.99
N LYS A 25 41.48 10.85 -10.84
CA LYS A 25 42.17 10.36 -9.64
C LYS A 25 41.34 9.25 -8.99
N THR A 26 41.96 8.10 -8.74
CA THR A 26 41.29 6.91 -8.19
C THR A 26 40.62 7.17 -6.84
N SER A 27 41.22 7.99 -5.97
CA SER A 27 40.63 8.35 -4.67
C SER A 27 39.31 9.09 -4.85
N ILE A 28 39.28 10.13 -5.69
CA ILE A 28 38.09 10.94 -5.95
C ILE A 28 36.96 10.08 -6.53
N LEU A 29 37.28 9.12 -7.40
CA LEU A 29 36.26 8.20 -7.93
C LEU A 29 35.69 7.30 -6.84
N LYS A 30 36.53 6.76 -5.95
CA LYS A 30 36.08 5.94 -4.81
C LYS A 30 35.18 6.75 -3.88
N ASP A 31 35.61 7.94 -3.48
CA ASP A 31 34.87 8.84 -2.58
C ASP A 31 33.52 9.28 -3.19
N ARG A 32 33.38 9.27 -4.52
CA ARG A 32 32.12 9.57 -5.20
C ARG A 32 31.18 8.38 -5.31
N ILE A 33 31.69 7.15 -5.37
CA ILE A 33 30.85 5.94 -5.48
C ILE A 33 30.39 5.49 -4.09
N GLU A 34 31.24 5.63 -3.07
CA GLU A 34 30.94 5.17 -1.71
C GLU A 34 29.59 5.68 -1.16
N PRO A 35 29.24 6.97 -1.27
CA PRO A 35 27.95 7.49 -0.78
C PRO A 35 26.72 6.91 -1.49
N PHE A 36 26.89 6.26 -2.65
CA PHE A 36 25.77 5.58 -3.31
C PHE A 36 25.36 4.30 -2.58
N TYR A 37 26.26 3.61 -1.88
CA TYR A 37 25.95 2.30 -1.28
C TYR A 37 26.22 2.22 0.23
N THR A 38 26.62 3.32 0.87
CA THR A 38 26.81 3.41 2.32
C THR A 38 25.86 4.44 2.95
N SER A 39 25.57 4.27 4.24
CA SER A 39 24.75 5.22 5.00
C SER A 39 25.48 6.54 5.24
N GLY A 40 24.83 7.68 5.06
CA GLY A 40 25.35 9.01 5.33
C GLY A 40 24.45 10.15 4.84
N GLN A 41 25.05 11.27 4.45
CA GLN A 41 24.35 12.49 4.06
C GLN A 41 23.36 12.30 2.89
N TYR A 42 23.58 11.31 2.03
CA TYR A 42 22.79 11.05 0.82
C TYR A 42 21.77 9.91 0.97
N ASP A 43 21.47 9.48 2.19
CA ASP A 43 20.59 8.32 2.48
C ASP A 43 19.14 8.44 2.04
N LYS A 44 18.72 9.59 1.52
CA LYS A 44 17.37 9.79 0.95
C LYS A 44 17.35 9.69 -0.57
N VAL A 45 18.52 9.51 -1.20
CA VAL A 45 18.68 9.49 -2.66
C VAL A 45 19.71 8.47 -3.16
N ASN A 46 20.40 7.77 -2.25
CA ASN A 46 21.41 6.78 -2.60
C ASN A 46 20.79 5.43 -3.01
N LEU A 47 21.64 4.50 -3.48
CA LEU A 47 21.21 3.19 -3.95
C LEU A 47 20.57 2.37 -2.82
N LEU A 48 21.03 2.50 -1.57
CA LEU A 48 20.41 1.82 -0.43
C LEU A 48 18.94 2.26 -0.25
N ASP A 49 18.67 3.56 -0.35
CA ASP A 49 17.31 4.08 -0.28
C ASP A 49 16.44 3.61 -1.44
N LYS A 50 17.00 3.53 -2.65
CA LYS A 50 16.26 3.02 -3.82
C LYS A 50 16.10 1.49 -3.80
N MET A 51 17.02 0.77 -3.15
CA MET A 51 17.01 -0.69 -3.06
C MET A 51 15.97 -1.17 -2.05
N TYR A 52 15.77 -0.43 -0.95
CA TYR A 52 14.75 -0.73 0.04
C TYR A 52 13.57 0.23 -0.14
N LYS A 53 12.43 -0.26 -0.62
CA LYS A 53 11.15 0.47 -0.61
C LYS A 53 10.76 0.79 0.85
N LYS A 54 11.33 1.85 1.43
CA LYS A 54 11.06 2.24 2.82
C LYS A 54 9.64 2.77 2.91
N ARG A 55 8.88 2.23 3.86
CA ARG A 55 7.59 2.79 4.26
C ARG A 55 7.87 4.01 5.17
N PRO A 56 7.35 5.21 4.85
CA PRO A 56 7.56 6.38 5.68
C PRO A 56 6.92 6.19 7.06
N SER A 57 7.46 6.88 8.08
CA SER A 57 6.76 6.98 9.37
C SER A 57 5.46 7.77 9.20
N PHE A 58 4.51 7.62 10.13
CA PHE A 58 3.28 8.44 10.14
C PHE A 58 3.59 9.93 10.00
N LYS A 59 4.51 10.45 10.84
CA LYS A 59 4.89 11.86 10.84
C LYS A 59 5.45 12.33 9.50
N ASP A 60 6.28 11.51 8.86
CA ASP A 60 6.82 11.85 7.55
C ASP A 60 5.70 11.82 6.51
N ALA A 61 4.89 10.76 6.48
CA ALA A 61 3.82 10.58 5.51
C ALA A 61 2.79 11.71 5.55
N THR A 62 2.33 12.10 6.75
CA THR A 62 1.29 13.12 6.95
C THR A 62 1.80 14.56 6.85
N SER A 63 3.11 14.78 6.73
CA SER A 63 3.70 16.11 6.51
C SER A 63 3.65 16.62 5.07
N HIS A 64 3.22 15.78 4.12
CA HIS A 64 3.17 16.12 2.70
C HIS A 64 1.81 16.67 2.28
N ASP A 65 1.77 17.34 1.13
CA ASP A 65 0.51 17.75 0.51
C ASP A 65 -0.28 16.55 0.00
N PHE A 66 -1.57 16.51 0.31
CA PHE A 66 -2.51 15.49 -0.17
C PHE A 66 -3.24 15.98 -1.43
N LYS A 67 -3.61 15.03 -2.29
CA LYS A 67 -4.42 15.29 -3.49
C LYS A 67 -5.78 14.63 -3.33
N GLU A 68 -6.81 15.31 -3.83
CA GLU A 68 -8.16 14.75 -3.86
C GLU A 68 -8.21 13.44 -4.66
N THR A 69 -9.05 12.53 -4.18
CA THR A 69 -9.30 11.23 -4.79
C THR A 69 -10.73 10.81 -4.50
N SER A 70 -11.20 9.75 -5.17
CA SER A 70 -12.53 9.19 -4.98
C SER A 70 -12.50 7.66 -5.12
N THR A 71 -13.60 7.01 -4.77
CA THR A 71 -13.84 5.61 -5.13
C THR A 71 -13.74 5.45 -6.65
N GLY A 72 -13.21 4.30 -7.10
CA GLY A 72 -12.84 4.04 -8.49
C GLY A 72 -11.41 4.46 -8.86
N ALA A 73 -10.72 5.23 -8.01
CA ALA A 73 -9.31 5.54 -8.22
C ALA A 73 -8.40 4.30 -8.03
N THR A 74 -7.33 4.23 -8.82
CA THR A 74 -6.38 3.12 -8.82
C THR A 74 -5.02 3.52 -8.28
N PHE A 75 -4.40 2.63 -7.50
CA PHE A 75 -3.14 2.86 -6.79
C PHE A 75 -2.18 1.69 -7.01
N GLY A 76 -0.89 2.00 -7.03
CA GLY A 76 0.16 1.02 -7.30
C GLY A 76 1.51 1.70 -7.52
N PRO A 77 2.54 0.95 -7.95
CA PRO A 77 2.51 -0.49 -8.24
C PRO A 77 2.57 -1.34 -6.96
N SER A 78 2.65 -2.67 -7.11
CA SER A 78 2.90 -3.60 -6.02
C SER A 78 3.96 -3.10 -5.03
N TRP A 79 3.67 -3.32 -3.75
CA TRP A 79 4.52 -2.96 -2.61
C TRP A 79 4.67 -1.44 -2.36
N SER A 80 3.98 -0.60 -3.12
CA SER A 80 3.87 0.83 -2.80
C SER A 80 2.92 1.05 -1.61
N THR A 81 3.13 2.16 -0.90
CA THR A 81 2.26 2.61 0.18
C THR A 81 1.67 3.96 -0.19
N HIS A 82 0.37 4.11 -0.05
CA HIS A 82 -0.38 5.34 -0.30
C HIS A 82 -1.07 5.77 0.99
N TRP A 83 -1.01 7.06 1.29
CA TRP A 83 -1.60 7.61 2.49
C TRP A 83 -2.81 8.45 2.13
N PHE A 84 -3.91 8.21 2.83
CA PHE A 84 -5.16 8.93 2.67
C PHE A 84 -5.41 9.74 3.92
N ARG A 85 -5.62 11.05 3.77
CA ARG A 85 -6.20 11.90 4.81
C ARG A 85 -7.70 11.95 4.58
N ILE A 86 -8.47 11.41 5.52
CA ILE A 86 -9.91 11.29 5.39
C ILE A 86 -10.54 12.30 6.33
N HIS A 87 -11.34 13.20 5.75
CA HIS A 87 -12.26 14.08 6.44
C HIS A 87 -13.60 13.34 6.55
N LEU A 88 -13.97 12.97 7.77
CA LEU A 88 -15.08 12.09 8.08
C LEU A 88 -16.10 12.86 8.91
N THR A 89 -17.29 13.05 8.34
CA THR A 89 -18.45 13.63 9.04
C THR A 89 -19.59 12.63 9.01
N VAL A 90 -20.07 12.20 10.18
CA VAL A 90 -21.23 11.31 10.26
C VAL A 90 -22.51 12.11 9.97
N PRO A 91 -23.36 11.67 9.02
CA PRO A 91 -24.64 12.33 8.73
C PRO A 91 -25.56 12.39 9.97
N GLU A 92 -26.23 13.53 10.16
CA GLU A 92 -27.09 13.80 11.33
C GLU A 92 -28.21 12.77 11.50
N ASP A 93 -28.74 12.26 10.40
CA ASP A 93 -29.87 11.33 10.36
C ASP A 93 -29.51 9.94 10.88
N ILE A 94 -28.22 9.55 10.92
CA ILE A 94 -27.79 8.23 11.39
C ILE A 94 -27.02 8.28 12.73
N LEU A 95 -26.88 9.45 13.36
CA LEU A 95 -26.13 9.58 14.63
C LEU A 95 -26.69 8.69 15.76
N HIS A 96 -27.99 8.41 15.70
CA HIS A 96 -28.72 7.64 16.70
C HIS A 96 -28.61 6.13 16.51
N GLU A 97 -28.02 5.68 15.39
CA GLU A 97 -27.88 4.27 15.07
C GLU A 97 -26.91 3.57 16.01
N GLU A 98 -27.22 2.33 16.38
CA GLU A 98 -26.44 1.59 17.38
C GLU A 98 -25.01 1.32 16.90
N LEU A 99 -24.88 0.88 15.65
CA LEU A 99 -23.61 0.46 15.06
C LEU A 99 -23.32 1.24 13.78
N LEU A 100 -22.35 2.16 13.88
CA LEU A 100 -21.81 2.90 12.75
C LEU A 100 -20.41 2.39 12.42
N VAL A 101 -20.16 2.16 11.14
CA VAL A 101 -18.86 1.73 10.63
C VAL A 101 -18.39 2.60 9.48
N LEU A 102 -17.07 2.76 9.36
CA LEU A 102 -16.43 3.13 8.10
C LEU A 102 -16.16 1.84 7.32
N GLU A 103 -16.70 1.74 6.11
CA GLU A 103 -16.36 0.70 5.15
C GLU A 103 -15.26 1.21 4.22
N TRP A 104 -14.13 0.51 4.21
CA TRP A 104 -13.00 0.79 3.33
C TRP A 104 -12.53 -0.50 2.66
N ASP A 105 -12.68 -0.58 1.33
CA ASP A 105 -12.22 -1.72 0.55
C ASP A 105 -11.44 -1.25 -0.69
N ALA A 106 -10.16 -1.63 -0.74
CA ALA A 106 -9.29 -1.39 -1.88
C ALA A 106 -8.61 -2.68 -2.41
N ASP A 107 -9.16 -3.86 -2.08
CA ASP A 107 -8.59 -5.19 -2.42
C ASP A 107 -7.13 -5.39 -1.94
N ASN A 108 -6.72 -4.68 -0.88
CA ASN A 108 -5.35 -4.69 -0.36
C ASN A 108 -5.30 -4.60 1.17
N GLU A 109 -4.10 -4.45 1.73
CA GLU A 109 -3.91 -4.21 3.16
C GLU A 109 -3.99 -2.72 3.50
N GLY A 110 -4.64 -2.40 4.63
CA GLY A 110 -4.73 -1.04 5.15
C GLY A 110 -4.49 -0.96 6.66
N LEU A 111 -4.19 0.22 7.17
CA LEU A 111 -4.14 0.50 8.61
C LEU A 111 -4.73 1.89 8.88
N ILE A 112 -5.69 1.93 9.80
CA ILE A 112 -6.32 3.18 10.24
C ILE A 112 -5.47 3.80 11.36
N TRP A 113 -5.30 5.11 11.28
CA TRP A 113 -4.58 5.93 12.25
C TRP A 113 -5.45 7.11 12.69
N THR A 114 -5.33 7.49 13.96
CA THR A 114 -5.85 8.78 14.45
C THR A 114 -5.06 9.95 13.85
N GLU A 115 -5.59 11.17 13.95
CA GLU A 115 -4.85 12.38 13.57
C GLU A 115 -3.52 12.54 14.32
N ASP A 116 -3.47 12.09 15.57
CA ASP A 116 -2.28 12.11 16.43
C ASP A 116 -1.28 10.98 16.14
N GLY A 117 -1.56 10.10 15.17
CA GLY A 117 -0.66 9.02 14.75
C GLY A 117 -0.71 7.76 15.62
N ILE A 118 -1.85 7.48 16.26
CA ILE A 118 -2.09 6.23 16.99
C ILE A 118 -2.71 5.21 16.02
N PRO A 119 -2.10 4.03 15.83
CA PRO A 119 -2.69 2.98 14.99
C PRO A 119 -3.91 2.35 15.68
N LEU A 120 -4.98 2.15 14.94
CA LEU A 120 -6.26 1.65 15.45
C LEU A 120 -6.57 0.24 14.98
N GLN A 121 -6.74 0.03 13.67
CA GLN A 121 -7.17 -1.25 13.12
C GLN A 121 -6.57 -1.51 11.75
N GLY A 122 -6.05 -2.72 11.54
CA GLY A 122 -5.70 -3.23 10.21
C GLY A 122 -6.93 -3.58 9.40
N LEU A 123 -6.87 -3.33 8.10
CA LEU A 123 -7.90 -3.63 7.10
C LEU A 123 -7.36 -4.65 6.10
N THR A 124 -8.24 -5.51 5.64
CA THR A 124 -7.98 -6.48 4.57
C THR A 124 -9.11 -6.37 3.57
N GLY A 125 -8.79 -5.87 2.38
CA GLY A 125 -9.73 -5.73 1.27
C GLY A 125 -10.20 -7.07 0.71
N GLY A 126 -11.09 -7.00 -0.29
CA GLY A 126 -11.73 -8.19 -0.86
C GLY A 126 -12.85 -8.73 0.04
N GLY A 127 -13.48 -7.87 0.83
CA GLY A 127 -14.58 -8.21 1.72
C GLY A 127 -14.21 -8.90 3.04
N GLU A 128 -12.92 -9.09 3.35
CA GLU A 128 -12.48 -9.82 4.56
C GLU A 128 -12.60 -8.99 5.85
N ARG A 129 -11.86 -7.88 5.93
CA ARG A 129 -11.89 -6.95 7.07
C ARG A 129 -11.91 -5.52 6.56
N ILE A 130 -13.08 -5.12 6.07
CA ILE A 130 -13.29 -3.81 5.44
C ILE A 130 -13.99 -2.81 6.36
N GLU A 131 -14.46 -3.25 7.53
CA GLU A 131 -15.22 -2.41 8.46
C GLU A 131 -14.36 -1.94 9.65
N TRP A 132 -14.47 -0.67 10.00
CA TRP A 132 -13.99 -0.12 11.27
C TRP A 132 -15.12 0.57 12.02
N ARG A 133 -15.39 0.13 13.25
CA ARG A 133 -16.42 0.74 14.10
C ARG A 133 -16.05 2.17 14.45
N LEU A 134 -16.92 3.11 14.12
CA LEU A 134 -16.71 4.52 14.45
C LEU A 134 -16.77 4.72 15.98
N PRO A 135 -15.85 5.52 16.55
CA PRO A 135 -15.91 5.91 17.96
C PRO A 135 -17.18 6.70 18.26
N GLU A 136 -17.65 6.60 19.51
CA GLU A 136 -18.81 7.39 19.97
C GLU A 136 -18.55 8.91 19.83
N SER A 137 -17.30 9.34 20.00
CA SER A 137 -16.90 10.74 19.86
C SER A 137 -17.07 11.30 18.45
N PHE A 138 -17.26 10.45 17.43
CA PHE A 138 -17.49 10.90 16.05
C PHE A 138 -18.99 11.12 15.77
N ARG A 139 -19.86 10.84 16.75
CA ARG A 139 -21.32 10.99 16.64
C ARG A 139 -21.79 12.38 17.06
N ASP A 140 -21.18 13.41 16.48
CA ASP A 140 -21.42 14.82 16.82
C ASP A 140 -21.66 15.71 15.57
N ALA A 141 -21.85 15.10 14.40
CA ALA A 141 -21.97 15.77 13.10
C ALA A 141 -20.83 16.76 12.77
N SER A 142 -19.68 16.61 13.43
CA SER A 142 -18.50 17.44 13.19
C SER A 142 -17.52 16.74 12.25
N ASP A 143 -16.61 17.52 11.64
CA ASP A 143 -15.55 16.97 10.81
C ASP A 143 -14.45 16.36 11.70
N HIS A 144 -14.15 15.08 11.49
CA HIS A 144 -13.08 14.34 12.14
C HIS A 144 -12.05 13.91 11.12
N VAL A 145 -10.77 14.00 11.48
CA VAL A 145 -9.68 13.57 10.61
C VAL A 145 -9.13 12.23 11.07
N ILE A 146 -9.04 11.30 10.13
CA ILE A 146 -8.29 10.05 10.29
C ILE A 146 -7.33 9.88 9.11
N TYR A 147 -6.37 8.98 9.25
CA TYR A 147 -5.51 8.58 8.14
C TYR A 147 -5.64 7.08 7.87
N ILE A 148 -5.52 6.70 6.60
CA ILE A 148 -5.39 5.31 6.18
C ILE A 148 -4.06 5.13 5.46
N GLU A 149 -3.20 4.29 6.01
CA GLU A 149 -2.00 3.78 5.35
C GLU A 149 -2.41 2.56 4.52
N MET A 150 -2.45 2.70 3.20
CA MET A 150 -2.83 1.64 2.27
C MET A 150 -1.58 1.04 1.62
N ALA A 151 -1.32 -0.24 1.85
CA ALA A 151 -0.24 -0.97 1.23
C ALA A 151 -0.75 -1.73 0.00
N CYS A 152 -0.12 -1.55 -1.16
CA CYS A 152 -0.42 -2.28 -2.40
C CYS A 152 0.11 -3.72 -2.36
N SER A 153 -0.45 -4.51 -1.45
CA SER A 153 -0.25 -5.95 -1.28
C SER A 153 -1.50 -6.59 -0.73
N GLN A 154 -1.71 -7.88 -1.00
CA GLN A 154 -2.65 -8.71 -0.24
C GLN A 154 -1.90 -9.43 0.88
N ILE A 155 -2.66 -10.08 1.78
CA ILE A 155 -2.15 -10.85 2.93
C ILE A 155 -1.09 -11.92 2.58
N PHE A 156 -1.09 -12.42 1.34
CA PHE A 156 -0.12 -13.39 0.83
C PHE A 156 0.73 -12.85 -0.32
N GLY A 157 0.89 -11.52 -0.40
CA GLY A 157 1.73 -10.85 -1.38
C GLY A 157 0.99 -10.50 -2.67
N ASN A 158 1.71 -10.52 -3.79
CA ASN A 158 1.28 -9.95 -5.07
C ASN A 158 1.34 -10.96 -6.21
N ALA A 159 0.89 -12.20 -6.03
CA ALA A 159 0.83 -13.15 -7.14
C ALA A 159 -0.01 -12.61 -8.31
N ALA A 160 0.41 -12.90 -9.55
CA ALA A 160 -0.34 -12.48 -10.73
C ALA A 160 -1.76 -13.08 -10.73
N PRO A 161 -2.77 -12.38 -11.27
CA PRO A 161 -4.15 -12.88 -11.32
C PRO A 161 -4.25 -14.28 -11.94
N GLY A 162 -5.02 -15.17 -11.30
CA GLY A 162 -5.18 -16.55 -11.73
C GLY A 162 -3.96 -17.46 -11.49
N LYS A 163 -2.96 -17.00 -10.73
CA LYS A 163 -1.84 -17.82 -10.25
C LYS A 163 -2.02 -18.19 -8.79
N SER A 164 -1.31 -19.23 -8.37
CA SER A 164 -1.20 -19.58 -6.95
C SER A 164 -0.49 -18.48 -6.18
N ASN A 165 -0.84 -18.30 -4.90
CA ASN A 165 -0.21 -17.31 -4.02
C ASN A 165 1.28 -17.54 -3.77
N ILE A 166 1.82 -18.73 -4.10
CA ILE A 166 3.25 -19.02 -4.03
C ILE A 166 4.00 -18.68 -5.32
N ALA A 167 3.30 -18.19 -6.35
CA ALA A 167 3.93 -17.78 -7.60
C ALA A 167 4.80 -16.52 -7.39
N PRO A 168 5.77 -16.27 -8.28
CA PRO A 168 6.48 -15.00 -8.27
C PRO A 168 5.50 -13.82 -8.33
N PRO A 169 5.78 -12.73 -7.60
CA PRO A 169 4.89 -11.58 -7.58
C PRO A 169 4.86 -10.86 -8.93
N ASP A 170 3.69 -10.34 -9.28
CA ASP A 170 3.53 -9.30 -10.27
C ASP A 170 3.93 -7.96 -9.65
N GLU A 171 5.04 -7.39 -10.12
CA GLU A 171 5.56 -6.12 -9.63
C GLU A 171 4.74 -4.91 -10.09
N ASN A 172 3.77 -5.08 -11.02
CA ASN A 172 2.99 -3.99 -11.62
C ASN A 172 1.50 -4.05 -11.29
N ARG A 173 1.11 -4.79 -10.24
CA ARG A 173 -0.29 -4.86 -9.83
C ARG A 173 -0.78 -3.48 -9.38
N VAL A 174 -2.03 -3.18 -9.72
CA VAL A 174 -2.75 -2.00 -9.28
C VAL A 174 -4.00 -2.42 -8.51
N TYR A 175 -4.40 -1.57 -7.58
CA TYR A 175 -5.49 -1.77 -6.64
C TYR A 175 -6.49 -0.64 -6.77
N THR A 176 -7.78 -0.95 -6.74
CA THR A 176 -8.84 0.05 -6.92
C THR A 176 -9.53 0.28 -5.59
N LEU A 177 -9.70 1.54 -5.17
CA LEU A 177 -10.54 1.87 -4.03
C LEU A 177 -12.01 1.67 -4.41
N ASN A 178 -12.61 0.57 -3.99
CA ASN A 178 -13.97 0.20 -4.36
C ASN A 178 -15.01 0.86 -3.42
N THR A 179 -14.73 0.86 -2.12
CA THR A 179 -15.67 1.32 -1.09
C THR A 179 -15.00 2.26 -0.11
N ALA A 180 -15.69 3.36 0.23
CA ALA A 180 -15.29 4.35 1.24
C ALA A 180 -16.56 5.02 1.81
N ASN A 181 -17.36 4.27 2.57
CA ASN A 181 -18.69 4.71 3.03
C ASN A 181 -18.78 4.77 4.55
N ILE A 182 -19.63 5.66 5.07
CA ILE A 182 -20.14 5.56 6.44
C ILE A 182 -21.44 4.78 6.37
N THR A 183 -21.51 3.67 7.11
CA THR A 183 -22.64 2.75 7.05
C THR A 183 -23.22 2.53 8.44
N ALA A 184 -24.53 2.74 8.55
CA ALA A 184 -25.31 2.30 9.69
C ALA A 184 -25.71 0.84 9.49
N ILE A 185 -25.32 0.00 10.43
CA ILE A 185 -25.57 -1.43 10.40
C ILE A 185 -26.76 -1.74 11.29
N ASP A 186 -27.76 -2.44 10.73
CA ASP A 186 -28.80 -3.08 11.53
C ASP A 186 -28.17 -4.15 12.42
N ASN A 187 -27.94 -3.78 13.68
CA ASN A 187 -27.23 -4.62 14.63
C ASN A 187 -28.04 -5.88 15.00
N GLN A 188 -29.38 -5.79 15.03
CA GLN A 188 -30.23 -6.94 15.33
C GLN A 188 -30.19 -7.96 14.18
N ALA A 189 -30.26 -7.49 12.94
CA ALA A 189 -30.10 -8.35 11.77
C ALA A 189 -28.71 -8.99 11.72
N ARG A 190 -27.66 -8.25 12.07
CA ARG A 190 -26.29 -8.76 12.15
C ARG A 190 -26.14 -9.82 13.24
N MET A 191 -26.69 -9.60 14.43
CA MET A 191 -26.68 -10.59 15.51
C MET A 191 -27.37 -11.88 15.07
N LEU A 192 -28.57 -11.77 14.49
CA LEU A 192 -29.31 -12.93 13.98
C LEU A 192 -28.54 -13.67 12.87
N TYR A 193 -27.87 -12.93 11.98
CA TYR A 193 -27.03 -13.54 10.95
C TYR A 193 -25.95 -14.43 11.54
N PHE A 194 -25.24 -13.97 12.58
CA PHE A 194 -24.22 -14.77 13.25
C PHE A 194 -24.82 -15.94 14.01
N ASP A 195 -25.91 -15.73 14.77
CA ASP A 195 -26.59 -16.80 15.49
C ASP A 195 -26.98 -17.96 14.55
N ILE A 196 -27.56 -17.63 13.39
CA ILE A 196 -27.97 -18.62 12.38
C ILE A 196 -26.77 -19.23 11.66
N SER A 197 -25.71 -18.46 11.39
CA SER A 197 -24.49 -18.98 10.76
C SER A 197 -23.79 -20.01 11.63
N GLU A 198 -23.67 -19.73 12.94
CA GLU A 198 -23.09 -20.65 13.92
C GLU A 198 -23.97 -21.90 14.09
N LEU A 199 -25.30 -21.75 14.19
CA LEU A 199 -26.24 -22.87 14.21
C LEU A 199 -26.12 -23.76 12.97
N GLY A 200 -26.03 -23.14 11.79
CA GLY A 200 -25.85 -23.86 10.53
C GLY A 200 -24.49 -24.56 10.42
N GLY A 201 -23.46 -24.00 11.04
CA GLY A 201 -22.16 -24.65 11.22
C GLY A 201 -22.27 -25.87 12.13
N ALA A 202 -22.85 -25.72 13.32
CA ALA A 202 -23.06 -26.80 14.27
C ALA A 202 -23.85 -27.97 13.64
N ALA A 203 -24.99 -27.68 13.01
CA ALA A 203 -25.81 -28.71 12.37
C ALA A 203 -25.11 -29.47 11.23
N ARG A 204 -24.08 -28.88 10.61
CA ARG A 204 -23.31 -29.51 9.53
C ARG A 204 -22.16 -30.37 10.05
N GLU A 205 -21.52 -29.93 11.12
CA GLU A 205 -20.26 -30.50 11.59
C GLU A 205 -20.41 -31.43 12.80
N LEU A 206 -21.51 -31.30 13.57
CA LEU A 206 -21.79 -32.21 14.71
C LEU A 206 -22.30 -33.57 14.22
N PRO A 207 -22.09 -34.65 15.00
CA PRO A 207 -22.61 -35.98 14.66
C PRO A 207 -24.14 -35.97 14.54
N GLU A 208 -24.67 -36.68 13.54
CA GLU A 208 -26.13 -36.76 13.28
C GLU A 208 -26.94 -37.36 14.45
N ASP A 209 -26.28 -38.14 15.32
CA ASP A 209 -26.85 -38.79 16.50
C ASP A 209 -26.52 -38.06 17.82
N SER A 210 -25.93 -36.86 17.75
CA SER A 210 -25.78 -35.98 18.90
C SER A 210 -27.09 -35.25 19.19
N ALA A 211 -27.38 -35.02 20.48
CA ALA A 211 -28.51 -34.19 20.89
C ALA A 211 -28.14 -32.69 20.95
N GLU A 212 -26.85 -32.40 20.77
CA GLU A 212 -26.24 -31.07 20.63
C GLU A 212 -26.25 -30.59 19.17
#